data_AF-A0A9X2CP63-F1
#
_entry.id   AF-A0A9X2CP63-F1
#
_cell.length_a   1.000
_cell.length_b   1.000
_cell.length_c   1.000
_cell.angle_alpha   90.00
_cell.angle_beta   90.00
_cell.angle_gamma   90.00
#
_symmetry.space_group_name_H-M   'P 1'
#
loop_
_entity.id
_entity.type
_entity.pdbx_description
1 polymer ?
#
loop_
_entity_poly.entity_id
_entity_poly.type
_entity_poly.pdbx_seq_one_letter_code
_entity_poly.pdbx_strand_id
1 'polypeptide(L)'
;MLFSIIFSLLLIILIGITSTILYNQIKVKHDLIFLNERIEKLSSHSTAYNDYIQTKLLDERKAHLLVLMYEIRDVVSKQQFDLHAKLIENSPRNHNVSNSELTKMFSLEQIFIIQRFWTAYHTYLQSHWTSNDGKVKSVFRGNPGDTNSELHKLHQSSKLLVKQFDHWLTELNSSS
;
A
#
# COMPACT_ATOMS: atom_id res chain seq x y z
N MET A 1 25.96 -79.17 27.42
CA MET A 1 24.74 -78.89 26.62
C MET A 1 23.91 -77.74 27.20
N LEU A 2 23.49 -77.77 28.47
CA LEU A 2 22.67 -76.70 29.09
C LEU A 2 23.23 -75.28 28.91
N PHE A 3 24.55 -75.08 29.12
CA PHE A 3 25.18 -73.77 28.96
C PHE A 3 25.09 -73.22 27.52
N SER A 4 25.23 -74.08 26.51
CA SER A 4 25.10 -73.70 25.09
C SER A 4 23.66 -73.33 24.74
N ILE A 5 22.68 -74.02 25.32
CA ILE A 5 21.25 -73.71 25.14
C ILE A 5 20.93 -72.34 25.75
N ILE A 6 21.37 -72.07 26.98
CA ILE A 6 21.15 -70.78 27.65
C ILE A 6 21.80 -69.62 26.88
N PHE A 7 23.03 -69.82 26.38
CA PHE A 7 23.73 -68.82 25.58
C PHE A 7 23.00 -68.53 24.26
N SER A 8 22.50 -69.56 23.57
CA SER A 8 21.71 -69.38 22.34
C SER A 8 20.40 -68.60 22.58
N LEU A 9 19.75 -68.83 23.73
CA LEU A 9 18.52 -68.15 24.11
C LEU A 9 18.75 -66.66 24.39
N LEU A 10 19.82 -66.33 25.11
CA LEU A 10 20.22 -64.94 25.35
C LEU A 10 20.54 -64.20 24.04
N LEU A 11 21.19 -64.88 23.10
CA LEU A 11 21.55 -64.29 21.81
C LEU A 11 20.30 -63.99 20.96
N ILE A 12 19.30 -64.87 20.97
CA ILE A 12 18.01 -64.63 20.30
C ILE A 12 17.27 -63.45 20.93
N ILE A 13 17.27 -63.34 22.27
CA ILE A 13 16.66 -62.20 22.97
C ILE A 13 17.36 -60.88 22.59
N LEU A 14 18.69 -60.88 22.54
CA LEU A 14 19.48 -59.70 22.15
C LEU A 14 19.20 -59.27 20.70
N ILE A 15 19.08 -60.23 19.78
CA ILE A 15 18.70 -59.97 18.38
C ILE A 15 17.28 -59.40 18.31
N GLY A 16 16.35 -59.92 19.11
CA GLY A 16 14.97 -59.42 19.16
C GLY A 16 14.89 -57.97 19.65
N ILE A 17 15.61 -57.65 20.72
CA ILE A 17 15.68 -56.29 21.28
C ILE A 17 16.31 -55.32 20.27
N THR A 18 17.45 -55.67 19.68
CA THR A 18 18.14 -54.82 18.71
C THR A 18 17.31 -54.61 17.44
N SER A 19 16.63 -55.66 16.95
CA SER A 19 15.72 -55.57 15.80
C SER A 19 14.53 -54.63 16.08
N THR A 20 13.97 -54.68 17.29
CA THR A 20 12.87 -53.79 17.71
C THR A 20 13.33 -52.34 17.79
N ILE A 21 14.53 -52.09 18.34
CA ILE A 21 15.12 -50.75 18.41
C ILE A 21 15.37 -50.19 17.00
N LEU A 22 15.95 -50.99 16.11
CA LEU A 22 16.21 -50.59 14.72
C LEU A 22 14.90 -50.27 13.98
N TYR A 23 13.88 -51.11 14.13
CA TYR A 23 12.56 -50.86 13.53
C TYR A 23 11.96 -49.53 14.01
N ASN A 24 12.01 -49.27 15.32
CA ASN A 24 11.51 -48.01 15.89
C ASN A 24 12.32 -46.80 15.41
N GLN A 25 13.64 -46.91 15.29
CA GLN A 25 14.48 -45.82 14.77
C GLN A 25 14.16 -45.49 13.30
N ILE A 26 13.96 -46.52 12.48
CA ILE A 26 13.57 -46.34 11.07
C ILE A 26 12.20 -45.65 10.99
N LYS A 27 11.23 -46.10 11.80
CA LYS A 27 9.89 -45.51 11.84
C LYS A 27 9.93 -44.04 12.27
N VAL A 28 10.62 -43.72 13.36
CA VAL A 28 10.76 -42.33 13.86
C VAL A 28 11.45 -41.45 12.82
N LYS A 29 12.49 -41.94 12.13
CA LYS A 29 13.16 -41.20 11.06
C LYS A 29 12.21 -40.90 9.90
N HIS A 30 11.39 -41.87 9.50
CA HIS A 30 10.40 -41.68 8.46
C HIS A 30 9.32 -40.67 8.86
N ASP A 31 8.80 -40.77 10.09
CA ASP A 31 7.80 -39.84 10.62
C ASP A 31 8.37 -38.41 10.72
N LEU A 32 9.64 -38.25 11.09
CA LEU A 32 10.32 -36.95 11.10
C LEU A 32 10.49 -36.36 9.70
N ILE A 33 10.89 -37.16 8.70
CA ILE A 33 11.00 -36.69 7.31
C ILE A 33 9.64 -36.24 6.80
N PHE A 34 8.61 -37.04 7.02
CA PHE A 34 7.23 -36.72 6.62
C PHE A 34 6.69 -35.46 7.30
N LEU A 35 7.00 -35.27 8.58
CA LEU A 35 6.58 -34.06 9.31
C LEU A 35 7.33 -32.83 8.80
N ASN A 36 8.63 -32.93 8.52
CA ASN A 36 9.43 -31.85 7.95
C ASN A 36 8.90 -31.44 6.56
N GLU A 37 8.57 -32.39 5.69
CA GLU A 37 7.96 -32.11 4.38
C GLU A 37 6.62 -31.38 4.52
N ARG A 38 5.79 -31.78 5.51
CA ARG A 38 4.53 -31.08 5.79
C ARG A 38 4.75 -29.67 6.32
N ILE A 39 5.73 -29.46 7.19
CA ILE A 39 6.10 -28.15 7.71
C ILE A 39 6.60 -27.26 6.57
N GLU A 40 7.45 -27.77 5.70
CA GLU A 40 7.96 -27.04 4.53
C GLU A 40 6.84 -26.67 3.54
N LYS A 41 5.91 -27.59 3.31
CA LYS A 41 4.73 -27.32 2.47
C LYS A 41 3.81 -26.27 3.07
N LEU A 42 3.61 -26.30 4.39
CA LEU A 42 2.80 -25.30 5.09
C LEU A 42 3.51 -23.93 5.16
N SER A 43 4.82 -23.92 5.38
CA SER A 43 5.60 -22.69 5.44
C SER A 43 5.68 -22.02 4.08
N SER A 44 5.95 -22.77 3.01
CA SER A 44 5.93 -22.26 1.64
C SER A 44 4.56 -21.74 1.21
N HIS A 45 3.47 -22.41 1.61
CA HIS A 45 2.12 -21.90 1.40
C HIS A 45 1.85 -20.62 2.20
N SER A 46 2.33 -20.56 3.45
CA SER A 46 2.21 -19.36 4.28
C SER A 46 3.02 -18.19 3.74
N THR A 47 4.22 -18.40 3.20
CA THR A 47 5.03 -17.33 2.61
C THR A 47 4.40 -16.83 1.32
N ALA A 48 3.99 -17.72 0.42
CA ALA A 48 3.31 -17.34 -0.83
C ALA A 48 2.00 -16.60 -0.55
N TYR A 49 1.23 -17.04 0.45
CA TYR A 49 0.03 -16.33 0.89
C TYR A 49 0.35 -14.96 1.49
N ASN A 50 1.37 -14.87 2.34
CA ASN A 50 1.79 -13.59 2.90
C ASN A 50 2.26 -12.62 1.81
N ASP A 51 3.04 -13.09 0.84
CA ASP A 51 3.48 -12.29 -0.31
C ASP A 51 2.29 -11.78 -1.12
N TYR A 52 1.32 -12.66 -1.41
CA TYR A 52 0.06 -12.26 -2.06
C TYR A 52 -0.69 -11.17 -1.28
N ILE A 53 -0.82 -11.32 0.04
CA ILE A 53 -1.47 -10.32 0.89
C ILE A 53 -0.70 -9.00 0.87
N GLN A 54 0.63 -9.03 0.93
CA GLN A 54 1.46 -7.82 0.86
C GLN A 54 1.29 -7.10 -0.48
N THR A 55 1.32 -7.82 -1.61
CA THR A 55 1.08 -7.25 -2.94
C THR A 55 -0.30 -6.61 -3.01
N LYS A 56 -1.35 -7.31 -2.55
CA LYS A 56 -2.71 -6.77 -2.55
C LYS A 56 -2.86 -5.51 -1.71
N LEU A 57 -2.22 -5.47 -0.53
CA LEU A 57 -2.21 -4.28 0.32
C LEU A 57 -1.50 -3.10 -0.34
N LEU A 58 -0.43 -3.35 -1.11
CA LEU A 58 0.24 -2.30 -1.89
C LEU A 58 -0.66 -1.77 -3.00
N ASP A 59 -1.37 -2.64 -3.71
CA ASP A 59 -2.32 -2.24 -4.76
C ASP A 59 -3.48 -1.41 -4.19
N GLU A 60 -4.04 -1.82 -3.05
CA GLU A 60 -5.09 -1.08 -2.35
C GLU A 60 -4.61 0.32 -1.92
N ARG A 61 -3.36 0.42 -1.41
CA ARG A 61 -2.76 1.70 -1.04
C ARG A 61 -2.51 2.59 -2.27
N LYS A 62 -2.04 2.01 -3.38
CA LYS A 62 -1.88 2.72 -4.67
C LYS A 62 -3.23 3.27 -5.14
N ALA A 63 -4.28 2.46 -5.12
CA ALA A 63 -5.63 2.86 -5.50
C ALA A 63 -6.17 3.97 -4.59
N HIS A 64 -6.00 3.84 -3.26
CA HIS A 64 -6.42 4.86 -2.31
C HIS A 64 -5.75 6.23 -2.59
N LEU A 65 -4.45 6.25 -2.88
CA LEU A 65 -3.75 7.48 -3.23
C LEU A 65 -4.36 8.15 -4.47
N LEU A 66 -4.63 7.36 -5.51
CA LEU A 66 -5.26 7.87 -6.73
C LEU A 66 -6.66 8.42 -6.45
N VAL A 67 -7.45 7.75 -5.61
CA VAL A 67 -8.78 8.24 -5.19
C VAL A 67 -8.67 9.62 -4.54
N LEU A 68 -7.72 9.83 -3.62
CA LEU A 68 -7.52 11.15 -3.00
C LEU A 68 -7.17 12.22 -4.04
N MET A 69 -6.34 11.89 -5.03
CA MET A 69 -5.97 12.82 -6.09
C MET A 69 -7.17 13.16 -6.99
N TYR A 70 -7.99 12.18 -7.35
CA TYR A 70 -9.23 12.42 -8.09
C TYR A 70 -10.24 13.25 -7.29
N GLU A 71 -10.35 13.02 -5.98
CA GLU A 71 -11.20 13.81 -5.10
C GLU A 71 -10.76 15.27 -5.07
N ILE A 72 -9.45 15.53 -4.89
CA ILE A 72 -8.89 16.90 -4.95
C ILE A 72 -9.19 17.55 -6.29
N ARG A 73 -8.98 16.82 -7.39
CA ARG A 73 -9.27 17.32 -8.74
C ARG A 73 -10.74 17.70 -8.90
N ASP A 74 -11.67 16.87 -8.41
CA ASP A 74 -13.10 17.16 -8.45
C ASP A 74 -13.46 18.39 -7.61
N VAL A 75 -12.90 18.49 -6.40
CA VAL A 75 -13.10 19.65 -5.51
C VAL A 75 -12.65 20.94 -6.20
N VAL A 76 -11.46 20.97 -6.79
CA VAL A 76 -10.96 22.15 -7.53
C VAL A 76 -11.79 22.41 -8.78
N SER A 77 -12.24 21.36 -9.47
CA SER A 77 -13.07 21.49 -10.66
C SER A 77 -14.39 22.21 -10.38
N LYS A 78 -15.01 21.95 -9.24
CA LYS A 78 -16.24 22.64 -8.83
C LYS A 78 -16.01 24.14 -8.59
N GLN A 79 -14.81 24.53 -8.14
CA GLN A 79 -14.43 25.93 -7.94
C GLN A 79 -14.28 26.73 -9.25
N GLN A 80 -14.35 26.09 -10.42
CA GLN A 80 -14.26 26.79 -11.71
C GLN A 80 -15.48 27.66 -12.02
N PHE A 81 -16.62 27.35 -11.39
CA PHE A 81 -17.91 27.98 -11.67
C PHE A 81 -18.52 28.66 -10.45
N ASP A 82 -18.49 28.00 -9.30
CA ASP A 82 -19.04 28.53 -8.05
C ASP A 82 -18.11 28.17 -6.87
N LEU A 83 -18.14 28.99 -5.83
CA LEU A 83 -17.27 28.83 -4.67
C LEU A 83 -17.90 27.94 -3.62
N HIS A 84 -17.28 26.79 -3.39
CA HIS A 84 -17.71 25.83 -2.40
C HIS A 84 -16.65 25.68 -1.31
N ALA A 85 -16.55 26.68 -0.42
CA ALA A 85 -15.57 26.71 0.67
C ALA A 85 -15.58 25.44 1.54
N LYS A 86 -16.77 24.88 1.80
CA LYS A 86 -16.92 23.64 2.58
C LYS A 86 -16.29 22.42 1.89
N LEU A 87 -16.28 22.36 0.56
CA LEU A 87 -15.59 21.30 -0.17
C LEU A 87 -14.07 21.43 -0.04
N ILE A 88 -13.56 22.67 -0.10
CA ILE A 88 -12.14 22.97 0.11
C ILE A 88 -11.72 22.73 1.56
N GLU A 89 -12.60 22.95 2.52
CA GLU A 89 -12.34 22.66 3.93
C GLU A 89 -12.19 21.17 4.19
N ASN A 90 -13.10 20.36 3.63
CA ASN A 90 -13.16 18.92 3.84
C ASN A 90 -12.21 18.12 2.95
N SER A 91 -11.66 18.71 1.90
CA SER A 91 -10.76 18.01 0.98
C SER A 91 -9.46 17.56 1.66
N PRO A 92 -8.88 16.43 1.24
CA PRO A 92 -7.64 15.90 1.82
C PRO A 92 -6.50 16.92 1.79
N ARG A 93 -5.85 17.14 2.94
CA ARG A 93 -4.67 18.02 3.03
C ARG A 93 -3.37 17.29 2.77
N ASN A 94 -3.35 16.00 3.00
CA ASN A 94 -2.19 15.15 2.82
C ASN A 94 -2.65 13.76 2.40
N HIS A 95 -1.71 12.97 1.86
CA HIS A 95 -1.95 11.58 1.52
C HIS A 95 -1.50 10.60 2.62
N ASN A 96 -0.79 11.08 3.65
CA ASN A 96 -0.27 10.27 4.78
C ASN A 96 0.60 9.06 4.36
N VAL A 97 1.30 9.16 3.23
CA VAL A 97 2.24 8.13 2.75
C VAL A 97 3.66 8.68 2.85
N SER A 98 4.55 7.93 3.48
CA SER A 98 5.96 8.29 3.56
C SER A 98 6.70 8.10 2.23
N ASN A 99 7.81 8.81 2.02
CA ASN A 99 8.62 8.64 0.81
C ASN A 99 9.13 7.18 0.64
N SER A 100 9.43 6.49 1.74
CA SER A 100 9.87 5.08 1.72
C SER A 100 8.75 4.10 1.39
N GLU A 101 7.48 4.47 1.60
CA GLU A 101 6.33 3.70 1.14
C GLU A 101 6.00 4.01 -0.33
N LEU A 102 6.11 5.27 -0.75
CA LEU A 102 5.92 5.65 -2.15
C LEU A 102 6.87 4.90 -3.10
N THR A 103 8.14 4.73 -2.71
CA THR A 103 9.13 3.98 -3.51
C THR A 103 8.82 2.48 -3.65
N LYS A 104 7.96 1.93 -2.79
CA LYS A 104 7.48 0.54 -2.90
C LYS A 104 6.29 0.39 -3.85
N MET A 105 5.56 1.48 -4.11
CA MET A 105 4.28 1.47 -4.83
C MET A 105 4.38 2.10 -6.23
N PHE A 106 5.35 2.99 -6.44
CA PHE A 106 5.45 3.82 -7.64
C PHE A 106 6.90 3.92 -8.13
N SER A 107 7.05 4.11 -9.44
CA SER A 107 8.35 4.46 -10.04
C SER A 107 8.78 5.88 -9.63
N LEU A 108 10.06 6.20 -9.78
CA LEU A 108 10.58 7.54 -9.44
C LEU A 108 9.87 8.66 -10.21
N GLU A 109 9.54 8.42 -11.48
CA GLU A 109 8.80 9.38 -12.31
C GLU A 109 7.38 9.60 -11.79
N GLN A 110 6.66 8.52 -11.43
CA GLN A 110 5.33 8.61 -10.84
C GLN A 110 5.36 9.36 -9.49
N ILE A 111 6.36 9.10 -8.65
CA ILE A 111 6.55 9.81 -7.38
C ILE A 111 6.74 11.31 -7.62
N PHE A 112 7.53 11.69 -8.62
CA PHE A 112 7.71 13.09 -9.00
C PHE A 112 6.40 13.75 -9.44
N ILE A 113 5.58 13.05 -10.24
CA ILE A 113 4.25 13.54 -10.64
C ILE A 113 3.34 13.72 -9.43
N ILE A 114 3.28 12.74 -8.52
CA ILE A 114 2.51 12.83 -7.27
C ILE A 114 2.96 14.04 -6.45
N GLN A 115 4.27 14.23 -6.26
CA GLN A 115 4.80 15.38 -5.53
C GLN A 115 4.42 16.72 -6.17
N ARG A 116 4.50 16.83 -7.49
CA ARG A 116 4.07 18.03 -8.23
C ARG A 116 2.57 18.30 -8.06
N PHE A 117 1.75 17.26 -8.16
CA PHE A 117 0.31 17.35 -7.95
C PHE A 117 -0.01 17.94 -6.57
N TRP A 118 0.53 17.33 -5.52
CA TRP A 118 0.28 17.78 -4.15
C TRP A 118 0.86 19.17 -3.89
N THR A 119 2.05 19.48 -4.41
CA THR A 119 2.65 20.81 -4.27
C THR A 119 1.78 21.88 -4.90
N ALA A 120 1.34 21.67 -6.15
CA ALA A 120 0.48 22.62 -6.86
C ALA A 120 -0.85 22.85 -6.13
N TYR A 121 -1.44 21.77 -5.58
CA TYR A 121 -2.64 21.87 -4.76
C TYR A 121 -2.42 22.71 -3.49
N HIS A 122 -1.34 22.46 -2.75
CA HIS A 122 -0.99 23.24 -1.57
C HIS A 122 -0.75 24.71 -1.89
N THR A 123 -0.02 25.01 -2.97
CA THR A 123 0.21 26.39 -3.41
C THR A 123 -1.10 27.08 -3.77
N TYR A 124 -2.02 26.37 -4.44
CA TYR A 124 -3.36 26.89 -4.74
C TYR A 124 -4.16 27.21 -3.49
N LEU A 125 -4.16 26.32 -2.49
CA LEU A 125 -4.81 26.58 -1.21
C LEU A 125 -4.22 27.81 -0.52
N GLN A 126 -2.90 27.87 -0.39
CA GLN A 126 -2.21 28.99 0.26
C GLN A 126 -2.44 30.32 -0.44
N SER A 127 -2.48 30.33 -1.77
CA SER A 127 -2.60 31.55 -2.57
C SER A 127 -4.01 32.11 -2.62
N HIS A 128 -5.03 31.23 -2.56
CA HIS A 128 -6.42 31.62 -2.80
C HIS A 128 -7.34 31.35 -1.61
N TRP A 129 -7.16 30.22 -0.92
CA TRP A 129 -8.11 29.73 0.08
C TRP A 129 -7.65 29.93 1.51
N THR A 130 -6.38 30.19 1.78
CA THR A 130 -5.89 30.40 3.15
C THR A 130 -5.87 31.88 3.49
N SER A 131 -6.43 32.24 4.65
CA SER A 131 -6.35 33.60 5.19
C SER A 131 -5.12 33.79 6.08
N ASN A 132 -4.87 35.03 6.51
CA ASN A 132 -3.70 35.37 7.33
C ASN A 132 -3.66 34.63 8.68
N ASP A 133 -4.81 34.14 9.18
CA ASP A 133 -4.90 33.34 10.42
C ASP A 133 -4.78 31.82 10.15
N GLY A 134 -4.52 31.42 8.91
CA GLY A 134 -4.39 30.02 8.50
C GLY A 134 -5.72 29.30 8.23
N LYS A 135 -6.87 29.98 8.33
CA LYS A 135 -8.18 29.36 8.08
C LYS A 135 -8.60 29.44 6.62
N VAL A 136 -9.51 28.54 6.24
CA VAL A 136 -10.15 28.55 4.92
C VAL A 136 -11.03 29.79 4.78
N LYS A 137 -10.78 30.57 3.72
CA LYS A 137 -11.54 31.76 3.34
C LYS A 137 -12.90 31.36 2.80
N SER A 138 -13.93 32.06 3.27
CA SER A 138 -15.30 31.94 2.77
C SER A 138 -15.77 33.14 1.96
N VAL A 139 -15.07 34.28 2.07
CA VAL A 139 -15.44 35.54 1.41
C VAL A 139 -14.33 35.98 0.47
N PHE A 140 -14.71 36.25 -0.78
CA PHE A 140 -13.81 36.63 -1.87
C PHE A 140 -14.28 37.96 -2.47
N ARG A 141 -13.35 38.86 -2.77
CA ARG A 141 -13.68 40.22 -3.22
C ARG A 141 -13.84 40.31 -4.74
N GLY A 142 -14.83 41.11 -5.16
CA GLY A 142 -15.07 41.50 -6.55
C GLY A 142 -16.06 40.59 -7.29
N ASN A 143 -16.10 40.73 -8.62
CA ASN A 143 -17.08 40.08 -9.50
C ASN A 143 -16.35 39.17 -10.50
N PRO A 144 -16.89 37.99 -10.87
CA PRO A 144 -16.27 37.11 -11.87
C PRO A 144 -15.93 37.79 -13.22
N GLY A 145 -16.64 38.85 -13.59
CA GLY A 145 -16.40 39.62 -14.82
C GLY A 145 -15.23 40.62 -14.73
N ASP A 146 -14.78 40.99 -13.53
CA ASP A 146 -13.62 41.86 -13.33
C ASP A 146 -12.34 41.03 -13.27
N THR A 147 -11.49 41.15 -14.30
CA THR A 147 -10.26 40.37 -14.45
C THR A 147 -9.25 40.60 -13.34
N ASN A 148 -9.32 41.73 -12.64
CA ASN A 148 -8.43 42.06 -11.54
C ASN A 148 -8.95 41.59 -10.18
N SER A 149 -10.22 41.18 -10.11
CA SER A 149 -10.84 40.70 -8.89
C SER A 149 -10.20 39.41 -8.36
N GLU A 150 -10.28 39.23 -7.04
CA GLU A 150 -9.83 38.01 -6.38
C GLU A 150 -10.63 36.80 -6.88
N LEU A 151 -11.93 36.98 -7.03
CA LEU A 151 -12.86 35.95 -7.49
C LEU A 151 -12.53 35.46 -8.91
N HIS A 152 -12.28 36.38 -9.85
CA HIS A 152 -11.88 36.02 -11.21
C HIS A 152 -10.56 35.22 -11.23
N LYS A 153 -9.54 35.71 -10.49
CA LYS A 153 -8.24 35.04 -10.40
C LYS A 153 -8.38 33.63 -9.83
N LEU A 154 -9.23 33.41 -8.83
CA LEU A 154 -9.47 32.09 -8.27
C LEU A 154 -10.11 31.15 -9.29
N HIS A 155 -11.15 31.58 -10.00
CA HIS A 155 -11.78 30.76 -11.04
C HIS A 155 -10.80 30.42 -12.16
N GLN A 156 -9.99 31.40 -12.59
CA GLN A 156 -8.96 31.20 -13.60
C GLN A 156 -7.88 30.21 -13.14
N SER A 157 -7.34 30.39 -11.93
CA SER A 157 -6.38 29.45 -11.32
C SER A 157 -6.95 28.05 -11.21
N SER A 158 -8.23 27.92 -10.84
CA SER A 158 -8.90 26.61 -10.73
C SER A 158 -8.99 25.92 -12.09
N LYS A 159 -9.34 26.65 -13.16
CA LYS A 159 -9.37 26.12 -14.54
C LYS A 159 -8.00 25.65 -15.01
N LEU A 160 -6.95 26.42 -14.72
CA LEU A 160 -5.57 26.06 -15.09
C LEU A 160 -5.10 24.83 -14.31
N LEU A 161 -5.37 24.79 -13.00
CA LEU A 161 -4.95 23.71 -12.14
C LEU A 161 -5.64 22.38 -12.50
N VAL A 162 -6.93 22.41 -12.83
CA VAL A 162 -7.66 21.20 -13.29
C VAL A 162 -7.03 20.62 -14.55
N LYS A 163 -6.64 21.46 -15.52
CA LYS A 163 -5.95 20.99 -16.72
C LYS A 163 -4.60 20.33 -16.39
N GLN A 164 -3.86 20.89 -15.43
CA GLN A 164 -2.60 20.31 -14.96
C GLN A 164 -2.84 18.97 -14.25
N PHE A 165 -3.86 18.89 -13.39
CA PHE A 165 -4.25 17.65 -12.74
C PHE A 165 -4.66 16.57 -13.73
N ASP A 166 -5.47 16.91 -14.74
CA ASP A 166 -5.89 15.98 -15.78
C ASP A 166 -4.69 15.42 -16.55
N HIS A 167 -3.72 16.27 -16.88
CA HIS A 167 -2.47 15.86 -17.52
C HIS A 167 -1.66 14.90 -16.62
N TRP A 168 -1.40 15.27 -15.36
CA TRP A 168 -0.64 14.43 -14.43
C TRP A 168 -1.32 13.10 -14.09
N LEU A 169 -2.65 13.09 -13.92
CA LEU A 169 -3.41 11.86 -13.70
C LEU A 169 -3.39 10.96 -14.93
N THR A 170 -3.41 11.54 -16.13
CA THR A 170 -3.25 10.78 -17.37
C THR A 170 -1.86 10.15 -17.45
N GLU A 171 -0.81 10.91 -17.17
CA GLU A 171 0.58 10.40 -17.14
C GLU A 171 0.75 9.27 -16.11
N LEU A 172 0.19 9.43 -14.90
CA LEU A 172 0.25 8.41 -13.85
C LEU A 172 -0.42 7.08 -14.27
N ASN A 173 -1.53 7.18 -15.01
CA ASN A 173 -2.26 6.02 -15.51
C ASN A 173 -1.59 5.39 -16.73
N SER A 174 -0.92 6.17 -17.58
CA SER A 174 -0.20 5.63 -18.75
C SER A 174 1.13 4.98 -18.40
N SER A 175 1.74 5.39 -17.28
CA SER A 175 3.02 4.86 -16.79
C SER A 175 2.85 3.72 -15.78
N SER A 176 1.62 3.24 -15.54
CA SER A 176 1.31 2.06 -14.73
C SER A 176 1.25 0.80 -15.58
#